data_AF-A0A7Z8QFG5-F1
#
_entry.id   AF-A0A7Z8QFG5-F1
#
_cell.length_a   1.000
_cell.length_b   1.000
_cell.length_c   1.000
_cell.angle_alpha   90.00
_cell.angle_beta   90.00
_cell.angle_gamma   90.00
#
_symmetry.space_group_name_H-M   'P 1'
#
loop_
_entity.id
_entity.type
_entity.pdbx_description
1 polymer ?
#
loop_
_entity_poly.entity_id
_entity_poly.type
_entity_poly.pdbx_seq_one_letter_code
_entity_poly.pdbx_strand_id
1 'polypeptide(L)' 'MNSLKFEWDENKNLSNQKKHNVSFKEAETVFSDELARLIPDPDSSIAEVSQ' A
#
# COMPACT_ATOMS: atom_id res chain seq x y z
N MET A 1 -20.83 -9.57 0.46
CA MET A 1 -19.38 -9.84 0.37
C MET A 1 -18.77 -8.67 -0.40
N ASN A 2 -18.19 -7.70 0.30
CA ASN A 2 -17.55 -6.55 -0.34
C ASN A 2 -16.13 -6.94 -0.74
N SER A 3 -15.93 -7.30 -2.02
CA SER A 3 -14.59 -7.45 -2.58
C SER A 3 -13.93 -6.08 -2.65
N LEU A 4 -12.76 -5.89 -2.00
CA LEU A 4 -11.93 -4.73 -2.28
C LEU A 4 -11.59 -4.75 -3.78
N LYS A 5 -11.92 -3.67 -4.48
CA LYS A 5 -11.53 -3.45 -5.87
C LYS A 5 -10.47 -2.37 -5.87
N PHE A 6 -9.26 -2.76 -6.21
CA PHE A 6 -8.18 -1.81 -6.44
C PHE A 6 -8.15 -1.48 -7.93
N GLU A 7 -8.10 -0.19 -8.22
CA GLU A 7 -7.93 0.34 -9.57
C GLU A 7 -6.74 1.29 -9.58
N TRP A 8 -5.88 1.15 -10.58
CA TRP A 8 -4.73 2.02 -10.77
C TRP A 8 -4.50 2.28 -12.26
N ASP A 9 -3.80 3.38 -12.53
CA ASP A 9 -3.40 3.72 -13.89
C ASP A 9 -2.21 2.84 -14.33
N GLU A 10 -2.33 2.20 -15.49
CA GLU A 10 -1.29 1.35 -16.07
C GLU A 10 0.04 2.10 -16.28
N ASN A 11 0.00 3.40 -16.63
CA ASN A 11 1.21 4.21 -16.79
C ASN A 11 1.92 4.45 -15.46
N LYS A 12 1.14 4.61 -14.37
CA LYS A 12 1.70 4.66 -13.01
C LYS A 12 2.28 3.31 -12.62
N ASN A 13 1.62 2.19 -12.94
CA ASN A 13 2.14 0.86 -12.66
C ASN A 13 3.49 0.60 -13.34
N LEU A 14 3.62 0.98 -14.61
CA LEU A 14 4.88 0.88 -15.34
C LEU A 14 5.97 1.79 -14.75
N SER A 15 5.59 3.01 -14.34
CA SER A 15 6.52 3.94 -13.70
C SER A 15 6.99 3.44 -12.34
N ASN A 16 6.10 2.84 -11.56
CA ASN A 16 6.40 2.29 -10.24
C ASN A 16 7.31 1.06 -10.35
N GLN A 17 7.05 0.17 -11.30
CA GLN A 17 7.94 -0.94 -11.62
C GLN A 17 9.33 -0.46 -12.04
N LYS A 18 9.43 0.58 -12.88
CA LYS A 18 10.73 1.12 -13.30
C LYS A 18 11.51 1.77 -12.15
N LYS A 19 10.82 2.49 -11.25
CA LYS A 19 11.45 3.24 -10.15
C LYS A 19 11.75 2.38 -8.93
N HIS A 20 10.85 1.46 -8.61
CA HIS A 20 10.83 0.74 -7.34
C HIS A 20 10.86 -0.79 -7.52
N ASN A 21 10.86 -1.29 -8.76
CA ASN A 21 10.80 -2.73 -9.08
C ASN A 21 9.61 -3.47 -8.45
N VAL A 22 8.52 -2.74 -8.15
CA VAL A 22 7.30 -3.33 -7.61
C VAL A 22 6.09 -2.89 -8.42
N SER A 23 5.16 -3.82 -8.64
CA SER A 23 3.88 -3.57 -9.32
C SER A 23 2.78 -3.27 -8.31
N PHE A 24 1.77 -2.48 -8.67
CA PHE A 24 0.62 -2.26 -7.79
C PHE A 24 -0.15 -3.56 -7.48
N LYS A 25 -0.18 -4.49 -8.45
CA LYS A 25 -0.72 -5.84 -8.25
C LYS A 25 -0.02 -6.62 -7.14
N GLU A 26 1.31 -6.48 -7.05
CA GLU A 26 2.11 -7.13 -6.01
C GLU A 26 1.88 -6.43 -4.67
N ALA A 27 1.87 -5.09 -4.65
CA ALA A 27 1.58 -4.32 -3.46
C ALA A 27 0.17 -4.57 -2.91
N GLU A 28 -0.83 -4.86 -3.76
CA GLU A 28 -2.19 -5.21 -3.34
C GLU A 28 -2.23 -6.40 -2.36
N THR A 29 -1.34 -7.37 -2.57
CA THR A 29 -1.29 -8.59 -1.74
C THR A 29 -1.01 -8.29 -0.27
N VAL A 30 -0.28 -7.20 0.03
CA VAL A 30 -0.01 -6.79 1.42
C VAL A 30 -1.28 -6.41 2.18
N PHE A 31 -2.31 -5.92 1.47
CA PHE A 31 -3.60 -5.57 2.08
C PHE A 31 -4.50 -6.80 2.28
N SER A 32 -4.19 -7.89 1.60
CA SER A 32 -4.90 -9.17 1.74
C SER A 32 -4.24 -10.11 2.76
N ASP A 33 -2.99 -9.83 3.13
CA ASP A 33 -2.26 -10.60 4.13
C ASP A 33 -2.73 -10.20 5.55
N GLU A 34 -3.56 -11.06 6.15
CA GLU A 34 -4.10 -10.86 7.51
C GLU A 34 -3.03 -10.91 8.61
N LEU A 35 -1.83 -11.41 8.28
CA LEU A 35 -0.66 -11.47 9.15
C LEU A 35 0.33 -10.35 8.85
N ALA A 36 0.00 -9.42 7.93
CA ALA A 36 0.78 -8.24 7.65
C ALA A 36 0.90 -7.45 8.94
N ARG A 37 2.06 -7.62 9.58
CA ARG A 37 2.39 -6.94 10.82
C ARG A 37 2.49 -5.46 10.47
N LEU A 38 1.47 -4.69 10.87
CA LEU A 38 1.53 -3.23 10.89
C LEU A 38 2.65 -2.86 11.86
N ILE A 39 3.87 -2.80 11.35
CA ILE A 39 4.98 -2.18 12.05
C ILE A 39 4.72 -0.69 11.88
N PRO A 40 4.34 0.03 12.95
CA PRO A 40 4.22 1.47 12.85
C PRO A 40 5.59 2.01 12.46
N ASP A 41 5.64 2.79 11.38
CA ASP A 41 6.86 3.51 11.02
C ASP A 41 7.33 4.31 12.25
N PRO A 42 8.62 4.25 12.63
CA PRO A 42 9.14 4.99 13.78
C PRO A 42 9.03 6.51 13.58
N ASP A 43 8.76 6.96 12.35
CA ASP A 43 8.52 8.35 11.96
C ASP A 43 7.02 8.72 11.92
N SER A 44 6.09 7.77 12.16
CA SER A 44 4.70 8.09 12.47
C SER A 44 4.65 8.75 13.83
N SER A 45 4.97 10.05 13.81
CA SER A 45 4.88 10.96 14.91
C SER A 45 3.53 10.73 15.59
N ILE A 46 3.61 10.27 16.83
CA ILE A 46 2.60 10.09 17.88
C ILE A 46 1.75 11.36 18.16
N ALA A 47 1.67 12.30 17.22
CA ALA A 47 1.28 13.68 17.44
C ALA A 47 0.27 14.22 16.41
N GLU A 48 -0.56 13.38 15.80
CA GLU A 48 -1.89 13.86 15.36
C GLU A 48 -2.90 13.51 16.45
N VAL A 49 -2.81 14.23 17.56
CA VAL A 49 -3.93 14.39 18.50
C VAL A 49 -5.02 15.14 17.73
N SER A 50 -6.21 14.56 17.68
CA SER A 50 -7.42 15.22 17.22
C SER A 50 -7.53 16.62 17.83
N GLN A 51 -7.74 17.62 16.98
CA GLN A 51 -8.46 18.84 17.35
C GLN A 51 -9.34 19.29 16.20
#